data_AF-A0A850A264-F1
#
_entry.id   AF-A0A850A264-F1
#
_cell.length_a   1.000
_cell.length_b   1.000
_cell.length_c   1.000
_cell.angle_alpha   90.00
_cell.angle_beta   90.00
_cell.angle_gamma   90.00
#
_symmetry.space_group_name_H-M   'P 1'
#
loop_
_entity.id
_entity.type
_entity.pdbx_description
1 polymer ?
#
loop_
_entity_poly.entity_id
_entity_poly.type
_entity_poly.pdbx_seq_one_letter_code
_entity_poly.pdbx_strand_id
1 'polypeptide(L)'
;MKTIEFPAADSTLLHVEEGNVVARGEVGRTAGTLSLPDDVEPTITEVDGQTRLHLSRLLAISLPTGVTLQIEGRPRDVVLRNLSAAQVQQCSGDLVASDLETLHVSEAVSGDVALRKITHTAQVQVTRGDLAASHIANLQAAEVRGSVSISQVQRLHLGQIGGDLAVTGAGEADIQRVGGDASFSSVRDRLSLLKVGGDLAVNSPGQTVTAGQVAGDAALRGPLAAGGMYGITASGTVALRVSGGARLTVACRGDVISGADIALTQDAQGRFQGRIEGAEPLAELTIDAGGDVLINSSSRGQRRQHAHVEKEIKQAMQEVKRELRRTAATISEEARRARRSVEVELNGADVRENLGASVRDMVRDLLDSLDPQARSAPRPAPPRP
;
A
#
# COMPACT_ATOMS: atom_id res chain seq x y z
N MET A 1 -22.30 26.40 17.51
CA MET A 1 -22.57 25.25 16.62
C MET A 1 -23.94 24.74 16.95
N LYS A 2 -24.78 24.57 15.94
CA LYS A 2 -26.12 24.02 16.08
C LYS A 2 -26.20 22.63 15.45
N THR A 3 -26.99 21.76 16.08
CA THR A 3 -27.27 20.42 15.58
C THR A 3 -28.72 20.36 15.13
N ILE A 4 -28.95 19.88 13.91
CA ILE A 4 -30.29 19.76 13.32
C ILE A 4 -30.51 18.29 12.97
N GLU A 5 -31.59 17.72 13.47
CA GLU A 5 -32.02 16.36 13.11
C GLU A 5 -32.89 16.42 11.85
N PHE A 6 -32.78 15.40 11.00
CA PHE A 6 -33.58 15.28 9.80
C PHE A 6 -33.91 13.80 9.52
N PRO A 7 -35.04 13.50 8.87
CA PRO A 7 -35.36 12.14 8.46
C PRO A 7 -34.32 11.66 7.44
N ALA A 8 -33.64 10.56 7.74
CA ALA A 8 -32.72 9.94 6.81
C ALA A 8 -33.48 8.89 6.01
N ALA A 9 -33.75 9.19 4.74
CA ALA A 9 -34.20 8.18 3.80
C ALA A 9 -33.05 7.25 3.39
N ASP A 10 -33.34 6.22 2.60
CA ASP A 10 -32.33 5.28 2.07
C ASP A 10 -31.24 5.99 1.24
N SER A 11 -31.56 7.18 0.72
CA SER A 11 -30.65 8.06 0.00
C SER A 11 -30.72 9.50 0.53
N THR A 12 -29.57 10.12 0.69
CA THR A 12 -29.44 11.55 1.03
C THR A 12 -28.62 12.25 -0.04
N LEU A 13 -29.19 13.29 -0.65
CA LEU A 13 -28.48 14.21 -1.54
C LEU A 13 -28.00 15.42 -0.73
N LEU A 14 -26.71 15.68 -0.80
CA LEU A 14 -26.05 16.78 -0.13
C LEU A 14 -25.41 17.68 -1.17
N HIS A 15 -25.96 18.88 -1.35
CA HIS A 15 -25.39 19.91 -2.19
C HIS A 15 -24.62 20.91 -1.33
N VAL A 16 -23.30 21.01 -1.55
CA VAL A 16 -22.40 21.89 -0.79
C VAL A 16 -21.73 22.88 -1.73
N GLU A 17 -21.99 24.17 -1.54
CA GLU A 17 -21.37 25.22 -2.34
C GLU A 17 -19.87 25.33 -2.03
N GLU A 18 -19.52 25.44 -0.75
CA GLU A 18 -18.14 25.61 -0.27
C GLU A 18 -17.85 24.88 1.05
N GLY A 19 -16.58 24.73 1.41
CA GLY A 19 -16.16 24.20 2.71
C GLY A 19 -15.92 22.70 2.76
N ASN A 20 -15.73 22.17 3.98
CA ASN A 20 -15.29 20.79 4.20
C ASN A 20 -16.47 19.89 4.59
N VAL A 21 -16.53 18.70 4.02
CA VAL A 21 -17.61 17.74 4.30
C VAL A 21 -17.04 16.59 5.10
N VAL A 22 -17.51 16.40 6.33
CA VAL A 22 -17.25 15.18 7.11
C VAL A 22 -18.53 14.39 7.23
N ALA A 23 -18.64 13.26 6.51
CA ALA A 23 -19.79 12.37 6.57
C ALA A 23 -19.45 11.07 7.29
N ARG A 24 -20.31 10.68 8.24
CA ARG A 24 -20.13 9.46 9.03
C ARG A 24 -21.42 8.65 9.14
N GLY A 25 -21.34 7.35 8.89
CA GLY A 25 -22.41 6.42 9.26
C GLY A 25 -22.32 5.99 10.73
N GLU A 26 -23.46 5.92 11.39
CA GLU A 26 -23.62 5.56 12.79
C GLU A 26 -24.63 4.42 12.96
N VAL A 27 -24.20 3.36 13.64
CA VAL A 27 -25.00 2.16 13.88
C VAL A 27 -26.10 2.49 14.89
N GLY A 28 -27.33 2.05 14.61
CA GLY A 28 -28.47 2.20 15.52
C GLY A 28 -29.18 3.55 15.47
N ARG A 29 -28.78 4.45 14.57
CA ARG A 29 -29.54 5.67 14.28
C ARG A 29 -30.64 5.41 13.26
N THR A 30 -31.76 6.11 13.42
CA THR A 30 -32.88 6.12 12.47
C THR A 30 -33.03 7.46 11.74
N ALA A 31 -32.43 8.52 12.29
CA ALA A 31 -32.43 9.87 11.73
C ALA A 31 -30.99 10.33 11.48
N GLY A 32 -30.83 11.25 10.53
CA GLY A 32 -29.57 11.93 10.29
C GLY A 32 -29.41 13.16 11.19
N THR A 33 -28.17 13.55 11.46
CA THR A 33 -27.86 14.78 12.20
C THR A 33 -26.85 15.64 11.44
N LEU A 34 -27.14 16.92 11.28
CA LEU A 34 -26.24 17.92 10.72
C LEU A 34 -25.63 18.76 11.84
N SER A 35 -24.31 18.93 11.83
CA SER A 35 -23.60 19.87 12.70
C SER A 35 -23.09 21.05 11.87
N LEU A 36 -23.65 22.23 12.13
CA LEU A 36 -23.43 23.43 11.34
C LEU A 36 -22.96 24.59 12.23
N PRO A 37 -22.20 25.56 11.68
CA PRO A 37 -22.02 26.87 12.29
C PRO A 37 -23.37 27.58 12.52
N ASP A 38 -23.44 28.45 13.53
CA ASP A 38 -24.72 29.04 13.97
C ASP A 38 -25.35 29.96 12.91
N ASP A 39 -24.49 30.59 12.12
CA ASP A 39 -24.79 31.52 11.01
C ASP A 39 -25.11 30.82 9.67
N VAL A 40 -25.15 29.49 9.62
CA VAL A 40 -25.52 28.73 8.41
C VAL A 40 -26.93 28.19 8.57
N GLU A 41 -27.86 28.57 7.70
CA GLU A 41 -29.21 28.01 7.68
C GLU A 41 -29.34 26.96 6.57
N PRO A 42 -29.59 25.68 6.91
CA PRO A 42 -29.75 24.65 5.89
C PRO A 42 -31.14 24.72 5.26
N THR A 43 -31.22 24.46 3.96
CA THR A 43 -32.51 24.13 3.32
C THR A 43 -32.64 22.62 3.24
N ILE A 44 -33.66 22.07 3.91
CA ILE A 44 -33.96 20.65 3.95
C ILE A 44 -35.28 20.43 3.23
N THR A 45 -35.26 19.63 2.18
CA THR A 45 -36.46 19.27 1.41
C THR A 45 -36.47 17.78 1.14
N GLU A 46 -37.64 17.17 1.20
CA GLU A 46 -37.83 15.78 0.80
C GLU A 46 -38.45 15.75 -0.60
N VAL A 47 -37.81 15.05 -1.54
CA VAL A 47 -38.27 14.93 -2.91
C VAL A 47 -38.13 13.48 -3.33
N ASP A 48 -39.24 12.84 -3.73
CA ASP A 48 -39.29 11.45 -4.19
C ASP A 48 -38.66 10.42 -3.23
N GLY A 49 -38.84 10.64 -1.91
CA GLY A 49 -38.25 9.77 -0.88
C GLY A 49 -36.74 9.93 -0.72
N GLN A 50 -36.16 11.02 -1.25
CA GLN A 50 -34.76 11.40 -1.04
C GLN A 50 -34.71 12.68 -0.20
N THR A 51 -33.91 12.67 0.87
CA THR A 51 -33.63 13.88 1.64
C THR A 51 -32.60 14.72 0.88
N ARG A 52 -32.97 15.94 0.49
CA ARG A 52 -32.08 16.91 -0.13
C ARG A 52 -31.68 17.98 0.87
N LEU A 53 -30.37 18.19 0.99
CA LEU A 53 -29.74 19.15 1.88
C LEU A 53 -28.96 20.14 1.03
N HIS A 54 -29.33 21.42 1.09
CA HIS A 54 -28.59 22.49 0.44
C HIS A 54 -27.91 23.38 1.48
N LEU A 55 -26.58 23.50 1.38
CA LEU A 55 -25.73 24.18 2.36
C LEU A 55 -24.69 25.06 1.65
N SER A 56 -24.56 26.31 2.10
CA SER A 56 -23.45 27.17 1.67
C SER A 56 -22.11 26.66 2.20
N ARG A 57 -22.10 26.12 3.42
CA ARG A 57 -20.96 25.44 4.02
C ARG A 57 -21.39 24.34 4.99
N LEU A 58 -20.77 23.18 4.90
CA LEU A 58 -20.95 22.09 5.86
C LEU A 58 -19.69 21.95 6.72
N LEU A 59 -19.84 21.31 7.88
CA LEU A 59 -18.72 20.77 8.65
C LEU A 59 -18.88 19.27 8.87
N ALA A 60 -20.03 18.81 9.39
CA ALA A 60 -20.25 17.39 9.64
C ALA A 60 -21.71 16.93 9.49
N ILE A 61 -21.88 15.73 8.93
CA ILE A 61 -23.16 15.01 8.80
C ILE A 61 -22.98 13.59 9.35
N SER A 62 -23.87 13.18 10.25
CA SER A 62 -24.00 11.79 10.66
C SER A 62 -25.27 11.20 10.07
N LEU A 63 -25.15 10.01 9.48
CA LEU A 63 -26.25 9.28 8.84
C LEU A 63 -26.42 7.90 9.49
N PRO A 64 -27.62 7.31 9.47
CA PRO A 64 -27.77 5.88 9.74
C PRO A 64 -26.87 5.03 8.84
N THR A 65 -26.33 3.94 9.36
CA THR A 65 -25.68 2.93 8.53
C THR A 65 -26.68 2.35 7.52
N GLY A 66 -26.25 2.19 6.26
CA GLY A 66 -27.09 1.71 5.17
C GLY A 66 -27.52 2.81 4.20
N VAL A 67 -27.47 4.08 4.61
CA VAL A 67 -27.84 5.21 3.76
C VAL A 67 -26.77 5.49 2.70
N THR A 68 -27.22 5.68 1.46
CA THR A 68 -26.38 6.16 0.36
C THR A 68 -26.27 7.67 0.42
N LEU A 69 -25.05 8.20 0.40
CA LEU A 69 -24.79 9.64 0.36
C LEU A 69 -24.37 10.08 -1.04
N GLN A 70 -25.09 11.04 -1.62
CA GLN A 70 -24.68 11.73 -2.84
C GLN A 70 -24.20 13.13 -2.47
N ILE A 71 -23.00 13.51 -2.89
CA ILE A 71 -22.41 14.83 -2.64
C ILE A 71 -22.24 15.55 -3.97
N GLU A 72 -22.95 16.65 -4.12
CA GLU A 72 -22.86 17.57 -5.25
C GLU A 72 -22.23 18.90 -4.83
N GLY A 73 -21.81 19.69 -5.81
CA GLY A 73 -21.17 20.98 -5.61
C GLY A 73 -19.64 20.89 -5.63
N ARG A 74 -18.95 21.74 -4.88
CA ARG A 74 -17.49 21.85 -4.88
C ARG A 74 -16.92 21.91 -3.47
N PRO A 75 -17.10 20.85 -2.65
CA PRO A 75 -16.47 20.80 -1.35
C PRO A 75 -14.94 20.95 -1.51
N ARG A 76 -14.32 21.60 -0.54
CA ARG A 76 -12.87 21.68 -0.41
C ARG A 76 -12.35 20.31 -0.04
N ASP A 77 -12.51 19.87 1.20
CA ASP A 77 -12.09 18.54 1.62
C ASP A 77 -13.31 17.66 1.90
N VAL A 78 -13.21 16.36 1.59
CA VAL A 78 -14.28 15.39 1.83
C VAL A 78 -13.74 14.21 2.63
N VAL A 79 -14.35 13.94 3.78
CA VAL A 79 -14.04 12.81 4.65
C VAL A 79 -15.28 11.94 4.80
N LEU A 80 -15.21 10.68 4.35
CA LEU A 80 -16.32 9.73 4.36
C LEU A 80 -15.97 8.53 5.22
N ARG A 81 -16.84 8.17 6.16
CA ARG A 81 -16.58 7.03 7.07
C ARG A 81 -17.84 6.20 7.35
N ASN A 82 -17.71 4.88 7.37
CA ASN A 82 -18.77 3.94 7.80
C ASN A 82 -20.10 4.08 7.03
N LEU A 83 -20.06 4.42 5.74
CA LEU A 83 -21.25 4.54 4.89
C LEU A 83 -21.43 3.27 4.07
N SER A 84 -22.65 2.93 3.67
CA SER A 84 -22.86 1.83 2.71
C SER A 84 -22.29 2.24 1.35
N ALA A 85 -22.76 3.36 0.82
CA ALA A 85 -22.36 3.89 -0.48
C ALA A 85 -22.16 5.40 -0.41
N ALA A 86 -21.19 5.89 -1.18
CA ALA A 86 -21.02 7.32 -1.41
C ALA A 86 -20.78 7.61 -2.90
N GLN A 87 -21.45 8.64 -3.40
CA GLN A 87 -21.22 9.23 -4.71
C GLN A 87 -20.76 10.67 -4.51
N VAL A 88 -19.59 11.02 -5.01
CA VAL A 88 -19.05 12.38 -4.93
C VAL A 88 -18.90 12.90 -6.34
N GLN A 89 -19.54 14.03 -6.66
CA GLN A 89 -19.42 14.57 -8.01
C GLN A 89 -17.98 15.03 -8.29
N GLN A 90 -17.46 15.93 -7.46
CA GLN A 90 -16.12 16.49 -7.53
C GLN A 90 -15.65 16.93 -6.14
N CYS A 91 -14.34 17.14 -5.99
CA CYS A 91 -13.72 17.65 -4.76
C CYS A 91 -12.55 18.58 -5.13
N SER A 92 -12.50 19.77 -4.54
CA SER A 92 -11.50 20.80 -4.88
C SER A 92 -10.21 20.72 -4.05
N GLY A 93 -10.21 19.95 -2.98
CA GLY A 93 -9.07 19.59 -2.14
C GLY A 93 -8.96 18.06 -2.05
N ASP A 94 -8.86 17.53 -0.84
CA ASP A 94 -8.53 16.12 -0.60
C ASP A 94 -9.78 15.26 -0.32
N LEU A 95 -9.73 14.00 -0.75
CA LEU A 95 -10.75 13.00 -0.47
C LEU A 95 -10.19 11.87 0.38
N VAL A 96 -10.76 11.69 1.57
CA VAL A 96 -10.47 10.57 2.47
C VAL A 96 -11.71 9.73 2.66
N ALA A 97 -11.68 8.47 2.23
CA ALA A 97 -12.82 7.56 2.37
C ALA A 97 -12.39 6.26 3.07
N SER A 98 -13.06 5.90 4.16
CA SER A 98 -12.74 4.68 4.90
C SER A 98 -13.95 3.89 5.41
N ASP A 99 -13.85 2.55 5.34
CA ASP A 99 -14.90 1.64 5.83
C ASP A 99 -16.23 1.89 5.07
N LEU A 100 -16.19 1.83 3.73
CA LEU A 100 -17.37 1.91 2.86
C LEU A 100 -17.62 0.58 2.13
N GLU A 101 -18.83 0.35 1.61
CA GLU A 101 -19.03 -0.72 0.64
C GLU A 101 -18.68 -0.28 -0.77
N THR A 102 -19.21 0.87 -1.20
CA THR A 102 -18.96 1.44 -2.52
C THR A 102 -18.62 2.93 -2.47
N LEU A 103 -17.73 3.36 -3.37
CA LEU A 103 -17.38 4.75 -3.61
C LEU A 103 -17.34 5.02 -5.12
N HIS A 104 -18.03 6.07 -5.56
CA HIS A 104 -17.98 6.54 -6.94
C HIS A 104 -17.69 8.04 -6.97
N VAL A 105 -16.58 8.43 -7.61
CA VAL A 105 -16.23 9.83 -7.87
C VAL A 105 -16.35 10.10 -9.37
N SER A 106 -17.36 10.84 -9.78
CA SER A 106 -17.73 10.95 -11.20
C SER A 106 -16.85 11.91 -12.01
N GLU A 107 -16.30 12.95 -11.38
CA GLU A 107 -15.44 13.94 -12.04
C GLU A 107 -14.00 13.90 -11.46
N ALA A 108 -13.52 14.99 -10.88
CA ALA A 108 -12.14 15.12 -10.43
C ALA A 108 -12.03 15.41 -8.94
N VAL A 109 -11.00 14.84 -8.32
CA VAL A 109 -10.44 15.30 -7.05
C VAL A 109 -9.18 16.10 -7.35
N SER A 110 -9.14 17.36 -6.91
CA SER A 110 -8.04 18.26 -7.24
C SER A 110 -6.80 18.09 -6.36
N GLY A 111 -6.97 17.59 -5.14
CA GLY A 111 -5.89 17.20 -4.24
C GLY A 111 -5.64 15.69 -4.26
N ASP A 112 -5.34 15.16 -3.08
CA ASP A 112 -4.98 13.76 -2.87
C ASP A 112 -6.20 12.89 -2.55
N VAL A 113 -6.09 11.60 -2.86
CA VAL A 113 -7.13 10.61 -2.58
C VAL A 113 -6.57 9.51 -1.68
N ALA A 114 -7.16 9.35 -0.49
CA ALA A 114 -6.83 8.30 0.46
C ALA A 114 -8.02 7.37 0.70
N LEU A 115 -7.91 6.12 0.23
CA LEU A 115 -8.96 5.12 0.29
C LEU A 115 -8.57 3.96 1.20
N ARG A 116 -9.49 3.52 2.07
CA ARG A 116 -9.22 2.41 2.99
C ARG A 116 -10.44 1.54 3.23
N LYS A 117 -10.26 0.22 3.16
CA LYS A 117 -11.31 -0.77 3.51
C LYS A 117 -12.62 -0.51 2.75
N ILE A 118 -12.56 -0.58 1.43
CA ILE A 118 -13.75 -0.50 0.58
C ILE A 118 -14.09 -1.92 0.12
N THR A 119 -15.22 -2.45 0.59
CA THR A 119 -15.50 -3.90 0.51
C THR A 119 -15.95 -4.37 -0.88
N HIS A 120 -16.47 -3.48 -1.74
CA HIS A 120 -16.87 -3.80 -3.10
C HIS A 120 -16.05 -3.02 -4.13
N THR A 121 -16.44 -1.79 -4.45
CA THR A 121 -15.87 -1.04 -5.57
C THR A 121 -15.58 0.39 -5.18
N ALA A 122 -14.37 0.85 -5.49
CA ALA A 122 -13.98 2.24 -5.48
C ALA A 122 -13.64 2.66 -6.92
N GLN A 123 -14.38 3.61 -7.46
CA GLN A 123 -14.14 4.18 -8.78
C GLN A 123 -13.85 5.67 -8.64
N VAL A 124 -12.71 6.12 -9.17
CA VAL A 124 -12.29 7.53 -9.16
C VAL A 124 -11.92 7.92 -10.58
N GLN A 125 -12.66 8.84 -11.19
CA GLN A 125 -12.39 9.18 -12.59
C GLN A 125 -11.05 9.91 -12.75
N VAL A 126 -10.83 11.03 -12.06
CA VAL A 126 -9.55 11.78 -12.11
C VAL A 126 -9.06 12.16 -10.72
N THR A 127 -7.77 11.94 -10.46
CA THR A 127 -7.04 12.46 -9.29
C THR A 127 -5.89 13.34 -9.75
N ARG A 128 -5.87 14.62 -9.36
CA ARG A 128 -4.79 15.53 -9.74
C ARG A 128 -3.57 15.46 -8.82
N GLY A 129 -3.74 15.05 -7.57
CA GLY A 129 -2.66 14.74 -6.64
C GLY A 129 -2.27 13.26 -6.67
N ASP A 130 -1.94 12.74 -5.50
CA ASP A 130 -1.55 11.35 -5.28
C ASP A 130 -2.74 10.46 -4.93
N LEU A 131 -2.62 9.15 -5.21
CA LEU A 131 -3.62 8.14 -4.83
C LEU A 131 -2.99 7.11 -3.89
N ALA A 132 -3.46 7.08 -2.64
CA ALA A 132 -3.13 6.06 -1.66
C ALA A 132 -4.35 5.17 -1.41
N ALA A 133 -4.22 3.86 -1.61
CA ALA A 133 -5.34 2.94 -1.42
C ALA A 133 -4.94 1.67 -0.65
N SER A 134 -5.80 1.21 0.27
CA SER A 134 -5.55 -0.01 1.02
C SER A 134 -6.79 -0.84 1.30
N HIS A 135 -6.66 -2.18 1.24
CA HIS A 135 -7.74 -3.11 1.59
C HIS A 135 -9.01 -2.87 0.77
N ILE A 136 -8.89 -2.86 -0.56
CA ILE A 136 -10.01 -2.62 -1.48
C ILE A 136 -10.27 -3.87 -2.29
N ALA A 137 -11.53 -4.27 -2.45
CA ALA A 137 -11.85 -5.38 -3.33
C ALA A 137 -11.59 -4.99 -4.79
N ASN A 138 -12.25 -3.95 -5.32
CA ASN A 138 -12.06 -3.49 -6.69
C ASN A 138 -11.74 -2.00 -6.72
N LEU A 139 -10.55 -1.63 -7.20
CA LEU A 139 -10.16 -0.23 -7.40
C LEU A 139 -10.05 0.06 -8.89
N GLN A 140 -10.75 1.11 -9.34
CA GLN A 140 -10.68 1.64 -10.69
C GLN A 140 -10.32 3.12 -10.64
N ALA A 141 -9.27 3.52 -11.35
CA ALA A 141 -8.98 4.95 -11.55
C ALA A 141 -8.54 5.22 -13.00
N ALA A 142 -9.15 6.20 -13.65
CA ALA A 142 -8.87 6.46 -15.07
C ALA A 142 -7.59 7.30 -15.26
N GLU A 143 -7.42 8.38 -14.48
CA GLU A 143 -6.22 9.22 -14.51
C GLU A 143 -5.79 9.61 -13.10
N VAL A 144 -4.51 9.41 -12.77
CA VAL A 144 -3.85 9.96 -11.58
C VAL A 144 -2.63 10.74 -12.04
N ARG A 145 -2.57 12.04 -11.75
CA ARG A 145 -1.45 12.88 -12.21
C ARG A 145 -0.21 12.77 -11.33
N GLY A 146 -0.40 12.52 -10.03
CA GLY A 146 0.69 12.25 -9.09
C GLY A 146 1.13 10.79 -9.10
N SER A 147 1.62 10.34 -7.95
CA SER A 147 2.07 8.99 -7.69
C SER A 147 0.97 8.13 -7.06
N VAL A 148 1.11 6.81 -7.20
CA VAL A 148 0.11 5.84 -6.75
C VAL A 148 0.74 4.81 -5.82
N SER A 149 0.19 4.68 -4.62
CA SER A 149 0.62 3.70 -3.61
C SER A 149 -0.55 2.82 -3.17
N ILE A 150 -0.52 1.54 -3.55
CA ILE A 150 -1.61 0.58 -3.34
C ILE A 150 -1.16 -0.58 -2.47
N SER A 151 -2.01 -0.98 -1.52
CA SER A 151 -1.76 -2.16 -0.69
C SER A 151 -3.00 -3.04 -0.51
N GLN A 152 -2.83 -4.36 -0.62
CA GLN A 152 -3.89 -5.35 -0.36
C GLN A 152 -5.17 -5.07 -1.17
N VAL A 153 -5.06 -5.08 -2.50
CA VAL A 153 -6.21 -4.86 -3.40
C VAL A 153 -6.49 -6.14 -4.20
N GLN A 154 -7.75 -6.57 -4.30
CA GLN A 154 -8.06 -7.81 -5.02
C GLN A 154 -8.01 -7.61 -6.55
N ARG A 155 -8.65 -6.58 -7.08
CA ARG A 155 -8.60 -6.20 -8.50
C ARG A 155 -8.27 -4.72 -8.66
N LEU A 156 -7.24 -4.44 -9.43
CA LEU A 156 -6.73 -3.09 -9.70
C LEU A 156 -6.82 -2.80 -11.20
N HIS A 157 -7.53 -1.74 -11.58
CA HIS A 157 -7.55 -1.21 -12.94
C HIS A 157 -7.16 0.26 -12.93
N LEU A 158 -6.01 0.59 -13.52
CA LEU A 158 -5.50 1.96 -13.59
C LEU A 158 -5.27 2.35 -15.05
N GLY A 159 -5.80 3.49 -15.47
CA GLY A 159 -5.54 4.04 -16.80
C GLY A 159 -4.15 4.66 -16.88
N GLN A 160 -4.07 5.98 -16.68
CA GLN A 160 -2.82 6.74 -16.76
C GLN A 160 -2.36 7.23 -15.39
N ILE A 161 -1.07 7.01 -15.10
CA ILE A 161 -0.39 7.50 -13.90
C ILE A 161 0.73 8.43 -14.35
N GLY A 162 0.77 9.66 -13.83
CA GLY A 162 1.77 10.66 -14.18
C GLY A 162 3.11 10.44 -13.49
N GLY A 163 3.10 10.04 -12.22
CA GLY A 163 4.28 9.75 -11.41
C GLY A 163 4.62 8.25 -11.35
N ASP A 164 5.02 7.81 -10.16
CA ASP A 164 5.45 6.44 -9.87
C ASP A 164 4.29 5.57 -9.39
N LEU A 165 4.42 4.26 -9.58
CA LEU A 165 3.46 3.26 -9.12
C LEU A 165 4.13 2.28 -8.16
N ALA A 166 3.60 2.16 -6.95
CA ALA A 166 3.99 1.13 -5.98
C ALA A 166 2.76 0.31 -5.58
N VAL A 167 2.82 -1.01 -5.80
CA VAL A 167 1.73 -1.93 -5.47
C VAL A 167 2.24 -3.10 -4.64
N THR A 168 1.63 -3.32 -3.47
CA THR A 168 1.93 -4.46 -2.60
C THR A 168 0.69 -5.29 -2.32
N GLY A 169 0.68 -6.56 -2.74
CA GLY A 169 -0.44 -7.46 -2.49
C GLY A 169 -1.64 -7.20 -3.39
N ALA A 170 -1.47 -7.36 -4.71
CA ALA A 170 -2.57 -7.33 -5.66
C ALA A 170 -3.04 -8.75 -6.02
N GLY A 171 -4.34 -8.97 -6.19
CA GLY A 171 -4.83 -10.20 -6.83
C GLY A 171 -4.57 -10.15 -8.33
N GLU A 172 -5.32 -9.29 -9.02
CA GLU A 172 -5.13 -8.91 -10.41
C GLU A 172 -4.83 -7.42 -10.55
N ALA A 173 -3.97 -7.06 -11.50
CA ALA A 173 -3.61 -5.70 -11.79
C ALA A 173 -3.53 -5.48 -13.31
N ASP A 174 -4.27 -4.50 -13.81
CA ASP A 174 -4.25 -4.04 -15.20
C ASP A 174 -3.99 -2.53 -15.25
N ILE A 175 -2.85 -2.15 -15.80
CA ILE A 175 -2.35 -0.77 -15.81
C ILE A 175 -1.95 -0.39 -17.23
N GLN A 176 -2.54 0.70 -17.74
CA GLN A 176 -2.27 1.13 -19.11
C GLN A 176 -0.96 1.92 -19.23
N ARG A 177 -0.71 2.87 -18.33
CA ARG A 177 0.50 3.72 -18.41
C ARG A 177 0.97 4.20 -17.06
N VAL A 178 2.27 4.07 -16.82
CA VAL A 178 3.01 4.69 -15.72
C VAL A 178 4.04 5.65 -16.29
N GLY A 179 4.06 6.90 -15.83
CA GLY A 179 4.97 7.95 -16.29
C GLY A 179 6.40 7.77 -15.76
N GLY A 180 6.54 7.42 -14.49
CA GLY A 180 7.82 7.12 -13.84
C GLY A 180 8.05 5.61 -13.69
N ASP A 181 8.49 5.22 -12.49
CA ASP A 181 8.85 3.85 -12.15
C ASP A 181 7.65 3.03 -11.68
N ALA A 182 7.70 1.72 -11.89
CA ALA A 182 6.66 0.80 -11.46
C ALA A 182 7.23 -0.34 -10.60
N SER A 183 6.75 -0.47 -9.37
CA SER A 183 7.15 -1.51 -8.44
C SER A 183 5.96 -2.35 -7.96
N PHE A 184 6.09 -3.65 -8.08
CA PHE A 184 5.10 -4.64 -7.66
C PHE A 184 5.72 -5.62 -6.68
N SER A 185 5.01 -5.89 -5.60
CA SER A 185 5.33 -6.94 -4.64
C SER A 185 4.12 -7.81 -4.38
N SER A 186 4.28 -9.12 -4.54
CA SER A 186 3.27 -10.12 -4.21
C SER A 186 1.98 -9.96 -5.02
N VAL A 187 2.08 -10.11 -6.34
CA VAL A 187 0.90 -10.26 -7.21
C VAL A 187 0.46 -11.73 -7.18
N ARG A 188 -0.83 -12.01 -6.96
CA ARG A 188 -1.31 -13.40 -6.81
C ARG A 188 -1.59 -14.05 -8.16
N ASP A 189 -2.30 -13.36 -9.04
CA ASP A 189 -2.84 -13.94 -10.27
C ASP A 189 -2.20 -13.32 -11.52
N ARG A 190 -2.63 -12.12 -11.91
CA ARG A 190 -2.24 -11.51 -13.19
C ARG A 190 -1.75 -10.07 -13.02
N LEU A 191 -0.64 -9.74 -13.67
CA LEU A 191 -0.14 -8.39 -13.87
C LEU A 191 -0.09 -8.08 -15.36
N SER A 192 -0.83 -7.07 -15.80
CA SER A 192 -0.82 -6.50 -17.14
C SER A 192 -0.37 -5.05 -17.05
N LEU A 193 0.75 -4.74 -17.71
CA LEU A 193 1.36 -3.42 -17.77
C LEU A 193 1.62 -3.09 -19.23
N LEU A 194 0.90 -2.13 -19.79
CA LEU A 194 1.10 -1.79 -21.20
C LEU A 194 2.35 -0.93 -21.40
N LYS A 195 2.55 0.12 -20.59
CA LYS A 195 3.71 1.02 -20.70
C LYS A 195 4.21 1.55 -19.35
N VAL A 196 5.53 1.55 -19.16
CA VAL A 196 6.25 2.14 -18.02
C VAL A 196 7.34 3.08 -18.55
N GLY A 197 7.35 4.32 -18.08
CA GLY A 197 8.27 5.37 -18.55
C GLY A 197 9.67 5.32 -17.92
N GLY A 198 9.81 4.74 -16.73
CA GLY A 198 11.08 4.46 -16.08
C GLY A 198 11.34 2.95 -15.97
N ASP A 199 11.71 2.52 -14.77
CA ASP A 199 12.10 1.15 -14.45
C ASP A 199 10.92 0.30 -13.98
N LEU A 200 11.00 -1.02 -14.18
CA LEU A 200 10.02 -1.99 -13.68
C LEU A 200 10.68 -2.96 -12.68
N ALA A 201 10.12 -3.07 -11.48
CA ALA A 201 10.49 -4.09 -10.51
C ALA A 201 9.30 -4.95 -10.09
N VAL A 202 9.36 -6.25 -10.33
CA VAL A 202 8.32 -7.21 -9.93
C VAL A 202 8.91 -8.25 -8.98
N ASN A 203 8.44 -8.26 -7.74
CA ASN A 203 8.82 -9.21 -6.71
C ASN A 203 7.65 -10.16 -6.41
N SER A 204 7.91 -11.47 -6.40
CA SER A 204 6.91 -12.53 -6.28
C SER A 204 5.80 -12.38 -7.31
N PRO A 205 6.10 -12.65 -8.60
CA PRO A 205 5.11 -12.56 -9.65
C PRO A 205 4.05 -13.65 -9.46
N GLY A 206 2.82 -13.35 -9.87
CA GLY A 206 1.71 -14.29 -9.85
C GLY A 206 1.82 -15.35 -10.93
N GLN A 207 0.68 -15.80 -11.45
CA GLN A 207 0.62 -16.75 -12.57
C GLN A 207 0.97 -16.11 -13.92
N THR A 208 0.70 -14.81 -14.08
CA THR A 208 0.95 -14.11 -15.34
C THR A 208 1.54 -12.73 -15.12
N VAL A 209 2.58 -12.38 -15.89
CA VAL A 209 3.12 -11.02 -15.98
C VAL A 209 3.29 -10.68 -17.45
N THR A 210 2.67 -9.59 -17.89
CA THR A 210 2.90 -9.02 -19.22
C THR A 210 3.28 -7.56 -19.04
N ALA A 211 4.51 -7.21 -19.38
CA ALA A 211 5.01 -5.84 -19.41
C ALA A 211 5.41 -5.48 -20.85
N GLY A 212 4.55 -4.72 -21.53
CA GLY A 212 4.62 -4.49 -22.97
C GLY A 212 5.72 -3.55 -23.43
N GLN A 213 5.95 -2.45 -22.70
CA GLN A 213 7.02 -1.48 -23.00
C GLN A 213 7.54 -0.86 -21.71
N VAL A 214 8.76 -1.20 -21.31
CA VAL A 214 9.51 -0.54 -20.23
C VAL A 214 10.62 0.28 -20.86
N ALA A 215 10.66 1.59 -20.60
CA ALA A 215 11.66 2.48 -21.19
C ALA A 215 13.02 2.39 -20.50
N GLY A 216 13.07 2.05 -19.21
CA GLY A 216 14.29 1.79 -18.46
C GLY A 216 14.61 0.29 -18.35
N ASP A 217 15.07 -0.10 -17.17
CA ASP A 217 15.45 -1.46 -16.82
C ASP A 217 14.24 -2.24 -16.27
N ALA A 218 14.31 -3.57 -16.35
CA ALA A 218 13.28 -4.44 -15.75
C ALA A 218 13.89 -5.53 -14.88
N ALA A 219 13.28 -5.75 -13.72
CA ALA A 219 13.67 -6.80 -12.77
C ALA A 219 12.48 -7.69 -12.41
N LEU A 220 12.66 -9.01 -12.56
CA LEU A 220 11.68 -10.01 -12.14
C LEU A 220 12.32 -10.92 -11.10
N ARG A 221 11.75 -10.98 -9.89
CA ARG A 221 12.30 -11.73 -8.76
C ARG A 221 11.23 -12.60 -8.12
N GLY A 222 11.57 -13.84 -7.77
CA GLY A 222 10.69 -14.72 -7.00
C GLY A 222 10.30 -16.02 -7.71
N PRO A 223 9.34 -16.77 -7.16
CA PRO A 223 8.90 -18.03 -7.74
C PRO A 223 8.03 -17.80 -8.98
N LEU A 224 8.28 -18.59 -10.03
CA LEU A 224 7.41 -18.72 -11.19
C LEU A 224 6.41 -19.85 -10.91
N ALA A 225 5.15 -19.59 -11.20
CA ALA A 225 4.09 -20.57 -11.12
C ALA A 225 4.24 -21.61 -12.25
N ALA A 226 3.95 -22.87 -11.95
CA ALA A 226 3.93 -23.92 -12.96
C ALA A 226 2.90 -23.60 -14.06
N GLY A 227 3.32 -23.64 -15.32
CA GLY A 227 2.50 -23.24 -16.47
C GLY A 227 2.19 -21.74 -16.55
N GLY A 228 2.81 -20.90 -15.73
CA GLY A 228 2.64 -19.45 -15.78
C GLY A 228 3.25 -18.82 -17.04
N MET A 229 2.79 -17.62 -17.40
CA MET A 229 3.26 -16.88 -18.58
C MET A 229 3.87 -15.55 -18.18
N TYR A 230 5.10 -15.30 -18.61
CA TYR A 230 5.86 -14.13 -18.21
C TYR A 230 6.48 -13.48 -19.45
N GLY A 231 6.05 -12.28 -19.80
CA GLY A 231 6.52 -11.51 -20.94
C GLY A 231 7.01 -10.14 -20.48
N ILE A 232 8.26 -9.80 -20.77
CA ILE A 232 8.84 -8.48 -20.44
C ILE A 232 9.60 -7.93 -21.65
N THR A 233 9.21 -6.74 -22.07
CA THR A 233 9.93 -5.95 -23.08
C THR A 233 10.48 -4.68 -22.45
N ALA A 234 11.80 -4.55 -22.41
CA ALA A 234 12.49 -3.40 -21.82
C ALA A 234 13.52 -2.82 -22.79
N SER A 235 13.70 -1.49 -22.78
CA SER A 235 14.71 -0.84 -23.61
C SER A 235 16.10 -0.91 -22.97
N GLY A 236 16.17 -1.07 -21.64
CA GLY A 236 17.40 -1.27 -20.89
C GLY A 236 17.71 -2.75 -20.61
N THR A 237 18.30 -2.98 -19.46
CA THR A 237 18.75 -4.29 -18.98
C THR A 237 17.61 -5.05 -18.30
N VAL A 238 17.55 -6.36 -18.51
CA VAL A 238 16.59 -7.24 -17.84
C VAL A 238 17.28 -8.17 -16.86
N ALA A 239 16.96 -8.04 -15.57
CA ALA A 239 17.50 -8.86 -14.50
C ALA A 239 16.45 -9.85 -13.97
N LEU A 240 16.70 -11.14 -14.17
CA LEU A 240 15.86 -12.25 -13.71
C LEU A 240 16.51 -12.95 -12.53
N ARG A 241 15.85 -12.93 -11.37
CA ARG A 241 16.22 -13.72 -10.20
C ARG A 241 15.05 -14.61 -9.78
N VAL A 242 14.87 -15.69 -10.53
CA VAL A 242 13.65 -16.49 -10.48
C VAL A 242 13.88 -17.87 -9.88
N SER A 243 12.81 -18.52 -9.45
CA SER A 243 12.83 -19.93 -9.03
C SER A 243 11.63 -20.67 -9.62
N GLY A 244 11.71 -21.99 -9.74
CA GLY A 244 10.73 -22.78 -10.48
C GLY A 244 11.22 -23.13 -11.89
N GLY A 245 10.54 -24.06 -12.54
CA GLY A 245 10.90 -24.51 -13.88
C GLY A 245 10.31 -23.61 -14.96
N ALA A 246 11.11 -23.25 -15.96
CA ALA A 246 10.67 -22.37 -17.04
C ALA A 246 11.33 -22.70 -18.38
N ARG A 247 10.61 -22.45 -19.47
CA ARG A 247 11.15 -22.35 -20.83
C ARG A 247 11.48 -20.89 -21.11
N LEU A 248 12.69 -20.65 -21.58
CA LEU A 248 13.22 -19.31 -21.81
C LEU A 248 13.27 -19.03 -23.32
N THR A 249 12.74 -17.88 -23.73
CA THR A 249 13.01 -17.27 -25.02
C THR A 249 13.49 -15.85 -24.77
N VAL A 250 14.73 -15.55 -25.13
CA VAL A 250 15.38 -14.26 -24.85
C VAL A 250 15.88 -13.65 -26.15
N ALA A 251 15.45 -12.44 -26.43
CA ALA A 251 16.05 -11.56 -27.42
C ALA A 251 16.72 -10.40 -26.67
N CYS A 252 17.95 -10.07 -27.03
CA CYS A 252 18.66 -8.93 -26.48
C CYS A 252 19.58 -8.30 -27.52
N ARG A 253 19.96 -7.03 -27.31
CA ARG A 253 21.01 -6.39 -28.12
C ARG A 253 22.38 -6.41 -27.44
N GLY A 254 22.41 -6.54 -26.12
CA GLY A 254 23.62 -6.74 -25.32
C GLY A 254 23.96 -8.21 -25.11
N ASP A 255 24.63 -8.49 -24.00
CA ASP A 255 25.07 -9.84 -23.64
C ASP A 255 24.01 -10.58 -22.81
N VAL A 256 24.00 -11.91 -22.92
CA VAL A 256 23.23 -12.78 -22.02
C VAL A 256 24.16 -13.45 -21.03
N ILE A 257 23.99 -13.12 -19.75
CA ILE A 257 24.74 -13.71 -18.64
C ILE A 257 23.81 -14.64 -17.88
N SER A 258 24.03 -15.95 -18.01
CA SER A 258 23.24 -16.97 -17.32
C SER A 258 24.01 -17.62 -16.17
N GLY A 259 23.27 -18.02 -15.12
CA GLY A 259 23.78 -18.88 -14.06
C GLY A 259 24.25 -20.23 -14.60
N ALA A 260 25.17 -20.88 -13.88
CA ALA A 260 25.78 -22.15 -14.29
C ALA A 260 24.77 -23.30 -14.46
N ASP A 261 23.57 -23.16 -13.91
CA ASP A 261 22.48 -24.12 -13.98
C ASP A 261 21.50 -23.87 -15.13
N ILE A 262 21.78 -22.89 -16.00
CA ILE A 262 20.93 -22.54 -17.15
C ILE A 262 21.75 -22.74 -18.43
N ALA A 263 21.37 -23.77 -19.20
CA ALA A 263 21.88 -23.96 -20.54
C ALA A 263 21.07 -23.11 -21.53
N LEU A 264 21.77 -22.24 -22.27
CA LEU A 264 21.21 -21.43 -23.34
C LEU A 264 21.82 -21.85 -24.68
N THR A 265 20.97 -21.96 -25.70
CA THR A 265 21.36 -22.21 -27.09
C THR A 265 20.87 -21.05 -27.94
N GLN A 266 21.72 -20.50 -28.79
CA GLN A 266 21.32 -19.45 -29.72
C GLN A 266 20.74 -20.07 -31.00
N ASP A 267 19.59 -19.57 -31.46
CA ASP A 267 18.96 -19.98 -32.71
C ASP A 267 19.50 -19.20 -33.92
N ALA A 268 19.04 -19.56 -35.13
CA ALA A 268 19.48 -18.93 -36.38
C ALA A 268 19.06 -17.46 -36.49
N GLN A 269 18.06 -17.03 -35.72
CA GLN A 269 17.58 -15.66 -35.64
C GLN A 269 18.30 -14.85 -34.56
N GLY A 270 19.28 -15.44 -33.88
CA GLY A 270 20.06 -14.81 -32.84
C GLY A 270 19.37 -14.76 -31.47
N ARG A 271 18.21 -15.40 -31.30
CA ARG A 271 17.52 -15.48 -30.00
C ARG A 271 18.10 -16.62 -29.18
N PHE A 272 18.16 -16.43 -27.87
CA PHE A 272 18.58 -17.46 -26.94
C PHE A 272 17.36 -18.25 -26.45
N GLN A 273 17.43 -19.56 -26.58
CA GLN A 273 16.45 -20.49 -26.07
C GLN A 273 17.09 -21.33 -24.97
N GLY A 274 16.34 -21.60 -23.91
CA GLY A 274 16.85 -22.38 -22.80
C GLY A 274 15.78 -22.89 -21.87
N ARG A 275 16.23 -23.55 -20.81
CA ARG A 275 15.35 -24.14 -19.82
C ARG A 275 15.93 -23.98 -18.43
N ILE A 276 15.09 -23.59 -17.48
CA ILE A 276 15.34 -23.68 -16.04
C ILE A 276 14.70 -24.98 -15.55
N GLU A 277 15.48 -25.82 -14.88
CA GLU A 277 14.97 -27.07 -14.32
C GLU A 277 13.96 -26.82 -13.20
N GLY A 278 12.87 -27.59 -13.19
CA GLY A 278 11.84 -27.51 -12.16
C GLY A 278 10.69 -28.48 -12.40
N ALA A 279 9.62 -28.33 -11.61
CA ALA A 279 8.42 -29.15 -11.74
C ALA A 279 7.66 -28.80 -13.02
N GLU A 280 7.06 -29.81 -13.65
CA GLU A 280 6.14 -29.63 -14.77
C GLU A 280 4.73 -29.28 -14.26
N PRO A 281 3.92 -28.52 -15.02
CA PRO A 281 4.29 -27.86 -16.29
C PRO A 281 5.27 -26.70 -16.07
N LEU A 282 6.24 -26.55 -16.96
CA LEU A 282 7.14 -25.39 -16.93
C LEU A 282 6.40 -24.10 -17.23
N ALA A 283 6.82 -23.01 -16.59
CA ALA A 283 6.44 -21.66 -16.98
C ALA A 283 7.00 -21.29 -18.37
N GLU A 284 6.40 -20.32 -19.03
CA GLU A 284 6.90 -19.71 -20.26
C GLU A 284 7.42 -18.30 -19.96
N LEU A 285 8.68 -18.03 -20.25
CA LEU A 285 9.31 -16.73 -20.02
C LEU A 285 9.87 -16.19 -21.34
N THR A 286 9.30 -15.08 -21.81
CA THR A 286 9.69 -14.37 -23.03
C THR A 286 10.25 -13.00 -22.67
N ILE A 287 11.49 -12.73 -23.04
CA ILE A 287 12.19 -11.48 -22.75
C ILE A 287 12.65 -10.83 -24.04
N ASP A 288 12.41 -9.53 -24.18
CA ASP A 288 12.99 -8.68 -25.22
C ASP A 288 13.67 -7.48 -24.57
N ALA A 289 14.99 -7.43 -24.61
CA ALA A 289 15.81 -6.42 -23.94
C ALA A 289 16.60 -5.58 -24.94
N GLY A 290 16.57 -4.25 -24.79
CA GLY A 290 17.44 -3.36 -25.55
C GLY A 290 18.89 -3.35 -25.03
N GLY A 291 19.11 -3.77 -23.78
CA GLY A 291 20.43 -3.92 -23.15
C GLY A 291 20.81 -5.39 -22.89
N ASP A 292 21.42 -5.63 -21.73
CA ASP A 292 21.89 -6.96 -21.31
C ASP A 292 20.76 -7.76 -20.66
N VAL A 293 20.92 -9.08 -20.59
CA VAL A 293 20.02 -9.97 -19.85
C VAL A 293 20.80 -10.79 -18.83
N LEU A 294 20.49 -10.59 -17.55
CA LEU A 294 21.07 -11.36 -16.45
C LEU A 294 20.05 -12.38 -15.95
N ILE A 295 20.39 -13.67 -15.99
CA ILE A 295 19.48 -14.74 -15.57
C ILE A 295 20.13 -15.55 -14.47
N ASN A 296 19.51 -15.54 -13.30
CA ASN A 296 19.94 -16.32 -12.15
C ASN A 296 18.76 -17.12 -11.61
N SER A 297 18.83 -18.45 -11.74
CA SER A 297 17.88 -19.34 -11.08
C SER A 297 18.40 -19.72 -9.70
N SER A 298 17.58 -19.50 -8.67
CA SER A 298 17.90 -19.97 -7.33
C SER A 298 17.61 -21.47 -7.17
N SER A 299 17.89 -22.28 -8.20
CA SER A 299 17.66 -23.72 -8.15
C SER A 299 18.47 -24.33 -6.99
N ARG A 300 18.05 -25.52 -6.53
CA ARG A 300 18.40 -26.12 -5.22
C ARG A 300 19.91 -26.20 -4.90
N GLY A 301 20.80 -26.01 -5.89
CA GLY A 301 22.25 -25.97 -5.71
C GLY A 301 22.73 -24.86 -4.75
N GLN A 302 22.14 -23.66 -4.78
CA GLN A 302 22.61 -22.55 -3.93
C GLN A 302 22.20 -22.65 -2.45
N ARG A 303 21.16 -23.43 -2.11
CA ARG A 303 20.73 -23.59 -0.70
C ARG A 303 21.80 -24.23 0.17
N ARG A 304 22.72 -25.02 -0.40
CA ARG A 304 23.83 -25.61 0.37
C ARG A 304 24.85 -24.57 0.83
N GLN A 305 25.11 -23.53 0.02
CA GLN A 305 26.00 -22.43 0.41
C GLN A 305 25.29 -21.46 1.37
N HIS A 306 24.02 -21.15 1.09
CA HIS A 306 23.25 -20.23 1.94
C HIS A 306 22.98 -20.78 3.35
N ALA A 307 22.76 -22.10 3.49
CA ALA A 307 22.59 -22.71 4.81
C ALA A 307 23.86 -22.62 5.68
N HIS A 308 25.04 -22.61 5.05
CA HIS A 308 26.31 -22.43 5.77
C HIS A 308 26.48 -20.98 6.22
N VAL A 309 26.25 -20.03 5.30
CA VAL A 309 26.34 -18.59 5.59
C VAL A 309 25.28 -18.14 6.61
N GLU A 310 24.05 -18.65 6.54
CA GLU A 310 23.00 -18.32 7.50
C GLU A 310 23.31 -18.87 8.90
N LYS A 311 23.99 -20.02 8.99
CA LYS A 311 24.47 -20.57 10.26
C LYS A 311 25.58 -19.71 10.86
N GLU A 312 26.53 -19.24 10.06
CA GLU A 312 27.59 -18.33 10.49
C GLU A 312 27.03 -16.97 10.93
N ILE A 313 26.09 -16.39 10.18
CA ILE A 313 25.45 -15.13 10.54
C ILE A 313 24.65 -15.26 11.84
N LYS A 314 23.90 -16.37 12.03
CA LYS A 314 23.18 -16.62 13.30
C LYS A 314 24.14 -16.76 14.47
N GLN A 315 25.29 -17.40 14.28
CA GLN A 315 26.33 -17.51 15.31
C GLN A 315 26.93 -16.14 15.65
N ALA A 316 27.28 -15.36 14.64
CA ALA A 316 27.81 -14.00 14.82
C ALA A 316 26.78 -13.08 15.53
N MET A 317 25.50 -13.11 15.13
CA MET A 317 24.44 -12.33 15.81
C MET A 317 24.22 -12.77 17.26
N GLN A 318 24.36 -14.05 17.59
CA GLN A 318 24.29 -14.51 18.97
C GLN A 318 25.49 -14.00 19.81
N GLU A 319 26.66 -13.92 19.21
CA GLU A 319 27.86 -13.37 19.84
C GLU A 319 27.72 -11.87 20.10
N VAL A 320 27.30 -11.10 19.09
CA VAL A 320 26.99 -9.66 19.23
C VAL A 320 25.91 -9.42 20.28
N LYS A 321 24.85 -10.24 20.32
CA LYS A 321 23.80 -10.13 21.35
C LYS A 321 24.35 -10.38 22.76
N ARG A 322 25.31 -11.30 22.91
CA ARG A 322 25.99 -11.55 24.21
C ARG A 322 26.86 -10.36 24.59
N GLU A 323 27.57 -9.77 23.64
CA GLU A 323 28.46 -8.63 23.89
C GLU A 323 27.69 -7.34 24.20
N LEU A 324 26.59 -7.08 23.50
CA LEU A 324 25.67 -5.99 23.81
C LEU A 324 25.07 -6.13 25.21
N ARG A 325 24.69 -7.35 25.63
CA ARG A 325 24.20 -7.60 27.00
C ARG A 325 25.26 -7.33 28.06
N ARG A 326 26.53 -7.66 27.80
CA ARG A 326 27.64 -7.34 28.71
C ARG A 326 27.83 -5.82 28.81
N THR A 327 27.84 -5.13 27.67
CA THR A 327 28.03 -3.67 27.60
C THR A 327 26.89 -2.92 28.30
N ALA A 328 25.64 -3.34 28.08
CA ALA A 328 24.47 -2.76 28.74
C ALA A 328 24.49 -2.95 30.27
N ALA A 329 25.02 -4.08 30.76
CA ALA A 329 25.21 -4.30 32.18
C ALA A 329 26.25 -3.34 32.77
N THR A 330 27.38 -3.12 32.09
CA THR A 330 28.41 -2.16 32.52
C THR A 330 27.88 -0.73 32.56
N ILE A 331 27.16 -0.31 31.52
CA ILE A 331 26.54 1.04 31.47
C ILE A 331 25.52 1.20 32.61
N SER A 332 24.72 0.18 32.90
CA SER A 332 23.75 0.22 34.00
C SER A 332 24.43 0.35 35.37
N GLU A 333 25.59 -0.27 35.57
CA GLU A 333 26.37 -0.09 36.79
C GLU A 333 26.98 1.31 36.88
N GLU A 334 27.55 1.84 35.80
CA GLU A 334 28.11 3.19 35.77
C GLU A 334 27.03 4.26 35.99
N ALA A 335 25.86 4.12 35.36
CA ALA A 335 24.73 5.00 35.58
C ALA A 335 24.26 4.98 37.04
N ARG A 336 24.27 3.81 37.70
CA ARG A 336 23.96 3.69 39.14
C ARG A 336 25.05 4.30 40.03
N ARG A 337 26.32 4.31 39.62
CA ARG A 337 27.40 4.99 40.35
C ARG A 337 27.29 6.51 40.19
N ALA A 338 27.10 7.00 38.97
CA ALA A 338 26.88 8.40 38.68
C ALA A 338 25.63 8.97 39.39
N ARG A 339 24.53 8.19 39.43
CA ARG A 339 23.34 8.60 40.17
C ARG A 339 23.60 8.75 41.67
N ARG A 340 24.39 7.86 42.26
CA ARG A 340 24.76 7.92 43.69
C ARG A 340 25.69 9.09 44.00
N SER A 341 26.63 9.44 43.12
CA SER A 341 27.47 10.63 43.31
C SER A 341 26.65 11.91 43.21
N VAL A 342 25.73 11.98 42.24
CA VAL A 342 24.81 13.11 42.08
C VAL A 342 23.84 13.22 43.27
N GLU A 343 23.35 12.11 43.82
CA GLU A 343 22.46 12.11 44.98
C GLU A 343 23.15 12.57 46.27
N VAL A 344 24.47 12.35 46.39
CA VAL A 344 25.28 12.87 47.52
C VAL A 344 25.59 14.36 47.37
N GLU A 345 25.80 14.85 46.14
CA GLU A 345 26.02 16.29 45.88
C GLU A 345 24.73 17.12 45.94
N LEU A 346 23.58 16.54 45.57
CA LEU A 346 22.28 17.21 45.54
C LEU A 346 21.49 17.13 46.86
N ASN A 347 22.18 17.22 48.01
CA ASN A 347 21.54 17.29 49.33
C ASN A 347 20.82 18.64 49.60
N GLY A 348 20.40 19.36 48.55
CA GLY A 348 19.50 20.50 48.57
C GLY A 348 18.08 20.06 48.20
N ALA A 349 17.12 20.29 49.09
CA ALA A 349 15.83 19.62 49.16
C ALA A 349 14.87 19.81 47.95
N ASP A 350 15.17 20.65 46.96
CA ASP A 350 14.18 21.08 45.97
C ASP A 350 14.27 20.42 44.58
N VAL A 351 15.26 19.57 44.30
CA VAL A 351 15.44 18.94 42.95
C VAL A 351 14.84 17.52 42.86
N ARG A 352 14.33 16.98 43.97
CA ARG A 352 13.94 15.56 44.09
C ARG A 352 12.71 15.14 43.27
N GLU A 353 11.81 16.05 42.93
CA GLU A 353 10.51 15.67 42.38
C GLU A 353 10.46 15.67 40.84
N ASN A 354 11.20 16.56 40.17
CA ASN A 354 11.06 16.73 38.72
C ASN A 354 12.03 15.91 37.86
N LEU A 355 13.26 15.62 38.32
CA LEU A 355 14.23 14.87 37.50
C LEU A 355 13.98 13.35 37.50
N GLY A 356 13.35 12.83 38.55
CA GLY A 356 13.14 11.39 38.73
C GLY A 356 12.06 10.79 37.81
N ALA A 357 11.15 11.60 37.26
CA ALA A 357 10.14 11.15 36.32
C ALA A 357 10.70 11.03 34.90
N SER A 358 11.36 12.09 34.42
CA SER A 358 11.86 12.18 33.04
C SER A 358 12.88 11.10 32.67
N VAL A 359 13.81 10.77 33.57
CA VAL A 359 14.82 9.72 33.31
C VAL A 359 14.21 8.32 33.35
N ARG A 360 13.16 8.10 34.16
CA ARG A 360 12.45 6.81 34.19
C ARG A 360 11.68 6.56 32.89
N ASP A 361 11.07 7.60 32.33
CA ASP A 361 10.31 7.49 31.09
C ASP A 361 11.24 7.25 29.88
N MET A 362 12.38 7.96 29.81
CA MET A 362 13.38 7.71 28.76
C MET A 362 13.97 6.29 28.80
N VAL A 363 14.27 5.75 29.98
CA VAL A 363 14.82 4.38 30.11
C VAL A 363 13.76 3.32 29.77
N ARG A 364 12.49 3.58 30.10
CA ARG A 364 11.38 2.68 29.75
C ARG A 364 11.15 2.65 28.23
N ASP A 365 11.12 3.80 27.57
CA ASP A 365 10.97 3.88 26.11
C ASP A 365 12.12 3.20 25.36
N LEU A 366 13.36 3.34 25.85
CA LEU A 366 14.51 2.71 25.22
C LEU A 366 14.50 1.18 25.38
N LEU A 367 14.07 0.67 26.54
CA LEU A 367 13.93 -0.77 26.79
C LEU A 367 12.78 -1.39 25.97
N ASP A 368 11.66 -0.67 25.83
CA ASP A 368 10.51 -1.11 25.01
C ASP A 368 10.83 -1.12 23.52
N SER A 369 11.78 -0.28 23.06
CA SER A 369 12.25 -0.28 21.67
C SER A 369 13.15 -1.48 21.31
N LEU A 370 13.75 -2.14 22.32
CA LEU A 370 14.74 -3.21 22.14
C LEU A 370 14.18 -4.63 22.29
N ASP A 371 12.89 -4.80 22.63
CA ASP A 371 12.26 -6.11 22.74
C ASP A 371 11.31 -6.43 21.56
N PRO A 372 11.83 -6.92 20.42
CA PRO A 372 11.03 -7.24 19.24
C PRO A 372 10.05 -8.40 19.46
N GLN A 373 10.16 -9.18 20.55
CA GLN A 373 9.25 -10.31 20.82
C GLN A 373 7.93 -9.89 21.46
N ALA A 374 7.86 -8.71 22.11
CA ALA A 374 6.63 -8.19 22.70
C ALA A 374 5.58 -7.79 21.63
N ARG A 375 6.01 -7.54 20.39
CA ARG A 375 5.12 -7.22 19.26
C ARG A 375 4.51 -8.45 18.56
N SER A 376 4.91 -9.67 18.93
CA SER A 376 4.46 -10.91 18.27
C SER A 376 3.58 -11.83 19.13
N ALA A 377 3.25 -11.47 20.37
CA ALA A 377 2.32 -12.28 21.16
C ALA A 377 0.87 -12.06 20.68
N PRO A 378 0.14 -13.12 20.25
CA PRO A 378 -1.26 -12.99 19.87
C PRO A 378 -2.09 -12.55 21.09
N ARG A 379 -2.91 -11.50 20.91
CA ARG A 379 -3.90 -11.06 21.91
C ARG A 379 -4.76 -12.27 22.32
N PRO A 380 -4.99 -12.52 23.62
CA PRO A 380 -5.90 -13.56 24.07
C PRO A 380 -7.30 -13.28 23.51
N ALA A 381 -7.91 -14.30 22.92
CA ALA A 381 -9.25 -14.22 22.36
C ALA A 381 -10.27 -13.82 23.45
N PRO A 382 -11.27 -12.98 23.14
CA PRO A 382 -12.31 -12.64 24.10
C PRO A 382 -13.09 -13.90 24.51
N PRO A 383 -13.56 -13.97 25.77
CA PRO A 383 -14.38 -15.08 26.24
C PRO A 383 -15.65 -15.18 25.37
N ARG A 384 -15.94 -16.39 24.91
CA ARG A 384 -17.18 -16.67 24.17
C ARG A 384 -18.38 -16.53 25.11
N PRO A 385 -19.52 -15.99 24.62
CA PRO A 385 -20.76 -15.90 25.37
C PRO A 385 -21.33 -17.29 25.73
#